data_AF-A0A0C2BRA8-F1
#
_entry.id   AF-A0A0C2BRA8-F1
#
_cell.length_a   1.000
_cell.length_b   1.000
_cell.length_c   1.000
_cell.angle_alpha   90.00
_cell.angle_beta   90.00
_cell.angle_gamma   90.00
#
_symmetry.space_group_name_H-M   'P 1'
#
loop_
_entity.id
_entity.type
_entity.pdbx_description
1 polymer ?
#
loop_
_entity_poly.entity_id
_entity_poly.type
_entity_poly.pdbx_seq_one_letter_code
_entity_poly.pdbx_strand_id
1 'polypeptide(L)' 'MEPFAYSRCYFTFVKNSEVLEFSRKWNGHRFVDSNGNHSIAMVELTANDRVPRKPRSDVAKDPKCGTIENGECY' A
#
# COMPACT_ATOMS: atom_id res chain seq x y z
N MET A 1 -7.67 3.38 -18.59
CA MET A 1 -7.43 2.98 -17.19
C MET A 1 -7.51 1.47 -17.19
N GLU A 2 -6.38 0.79 -17.05
CA GLU A 2 -6.37 -0.67 -16.88
C GLU A 2 -7.36 -1.02 -15.76
N PRO A 3 -8.29 -1.96 -15.98
CA PRO A 3 -9.13 -2.42 -14.88
C PRO A 3 -8.18 -3.01 -13.82
N PHE A 4 -8.36 -2.65 -12.54
CA PHE A 4 -7.62 -3.22 -11.38
C PHE A 4 -6.27 -2.58 -10.98
N ALA A 5 -5.95 -1.34 -11.40
CA ALA A 5 -4.79 -0.61 -10.85
C ALA A 5 -5.10 -0.01 -9.46
N TYR A 6 -4.79 -0.74 -8.38
CA TYR A 6 -4.92 -0.27 -7.00
C TYR A 6 -3.57 0.16 -6.40
N SER A 7 -3.57 1.30 -5.71
CA SER A 7 -2.43 1.75 -4.90
C SER A 7 -2.31 0.92 -3.63
N ARG A 8 -1.08 0.49 -3.29
CA ARG A 8 -0.77 -0.26 -2.05
C ARG A 8 0.52 0.26 -1.43
N CYS A 9 0.67 0.11 -0.11
CA CYS A 9 1.92 0.36 0.58
C CYS A 9 2.15 -0.65 1.70
N TYR A 10 3.42 -0.90 2.01
CA TYR A 10 3.85 -1.73 3.13
C TYR A 10 4.67 -0.88 4.07
N PHE A 11 4.41 -1.02 5.37
CA PHE A 11 5.17 -0.36 6.41
C PHE A 11 5.04 -1.16 7.70
N THR A 12 5.92 -0.85 8.65
CA THR A 12 6.02 -1.57 9.92
C THR A 12 5.81 -0.60 11.07
N PHE A 13 5.15 -1.06 12.12
CA PHE A 13 5.03 -0.30 13.36
C PHE A 13 6.18 -0.64 14.30
N VAL A 14 6.54 0.32 15.16
CA VAL A 14 7.53 0.07 16.22
C VAL A 14 6.86 -0.64 17.39
N LYS A 15 5.60 -0.29 17.71
CA LYS A 15 4.84 -0.91 18.80
C LYS A 15 3.63 -1.69 18.27
N ASN A 16 3.40 -2.88 18.80
CA ASN A 16 2.26 -3.71 18.43
C ASN A 16 0.89 -3.04 18.73
N SER A 17 0.82 -2.18 19.75
CA SER A 17 -0.40 -1.43 20.06
C SER A 17 -0.84 -0.50 18.93
N GLU A 18 0.13 0.06 18.19
CA GLU A 18 -0.13 1.00 17.08
C GLU A 18 -0.76 0.28 15.88
N VAL A 19 -0.46 -1.01 15.69
CA VAL A 19 -1.03 -1.85 14.63
C VAL A 19 -2.55 -1.92 14.75
N LEU A 20 -3.05 -2.23 15.96
CA LEU A 20 -4.48 -2.38 16.22
C LEU A 20 -5.22 -1.05 16.12
N GLU A 21 -4.64 0.02 16.64
CA GLU A 21 -5.22 1.37 16.54
C GLU A 21 -5.32 1.81 15.08
N PHE A 22 -4.25 1.61 14.30
CA PHE A 22 -4.22 1.96 12.89
C PHE A 22 -5.26 1.16 12.09
N SER A 23 -5.31 -0.16 12.28
CA SER A 23 -6.29 -1.02 11.60
C SER A 23 -7.73 -0.58 11.91
N ARG A 24 -8.06 -0.32 13.18
CA ARG A 24 -9.41 0.15 13.57
C ARG A 24 -9.79 1.49 12.94
N LYS A 25 -8.81 2.38 12.76
CA LYS A 25 -9.05 3.72 12.23
C LYS A 25 -9.14 3.76 10.70
N TRP A 26 -8.32 2.98 10.02
CA TRP A 26 -8.09 3.12 8.58
C TRP A 26 -8.66 1.99 7.73
N ASN A 27 -8.91 0.81 8.30
CA ASN A 27 -9.57 -0.26 7.56
C ASN A 27 -11.01 0.16 7.23
N GLY A 28 -11.38 0.10 5.95
CA GLY A 28 -12.67 0.58 5.46
C GLY A 28 -12.74 2.09 5.24
N HIS A 29 -11.66 2.85 5.47
CA HIS A 29 -11.66 4.29 5.24
C HIS A 29 -11.86 4.62 3.75
N ARG A 30 -12.74 5.58 3.46
CA ARG A 30 -13.05 6.01 2.10
C ARG A 30 -12.12 7.15 1.67
N PHE A 31 -11.27 6.87 0.70
CA PHE A 31 -10.48 7.85 0.00
C PHE A 31 -11.24 8.41 -1.20
N VAL A 32 -11.00 9.68 -1.49
CA VAL A 32 -11.57 10.39 -2.64
C VAL A 32 -10.41 10.95 -3.46
N ASP A 33 -10.36 10.62 -4.75
CA ASP A 33 -9.35 11.19 -5.65
C ASP A 33 -9.75 12.60 -6.15
N SER A 34 -8.86 13.25 -6.90
CA SER A 34 -9.12 14.58 -7.47
C SER A 34 -10.28 14.60 -8.48
N ASN A 35 -10.67 13.45 -9.01
CA ASN A 35 -11.78 13.30 -9.96
C ASN A 35 -13.10 12.95 -9.26
N GLY A 36 -13.10 12.85 -7.92
CA GLY A 36 -14.26 12.48 -7.12
C GLY A 36 -14.53 10.98 -7.02
N ASN A 37 -13.66 10.12 -7.57
CA ASN A 37 -13.82 8.67 -7.44
C ASN A 37 -13.53 8.22 -6.01
N HIS A 38 -14.23 7.18 -5.60
CA HIS A 38 -14.13 6.63 -4.26
C HIS A 38 -13.37 5.32 -4.24
N SER A 39 -12.44 5.18 -3.31
CA SER A 39 -11.72 3.94 -3.04
C SER A 39 -11.80 3.61 -1.55
N ILE A 40 -11.97 2.34 -1.20
CA ILE A 40 -12.01 1.89 0.19
C ILE A 40 -10.64 1.30 0.53
N ALA A 41 -10.03 1.78 1.61
CA ALA A 41 -8.79 1.21 2.10
C ALA A 41 -9.00 -0.13 2.78
N MET A 42 -8.04 -1.02 2.57
CA MET A 42 -7.95 -2.32 3.19
C MET A 42 -6.64 -2.38 3.97
N VAL A 43 -6.73 -2.72 5.26
CA VAL A 43 -5.56 -2.85 6.13
C VAL A 43 -5.46 -4.29 6.61
N GLU A 44 -4.42 -4.98 6.16
CA GLU A 44 -4.16 -6.39 6.48
C GLU A 44 -2.74 -6.56 6.99
N LEU A 45 -2.52 -7.62 7.78
CA LEU A 45 -1.17 -8.07 8.08
C LEU A 45 -0.58 -8.75 6.85
N THR A 46 0.64 -8.40 6.51
CA THR A 46 1.38 -9.05 5.42
C THR A 46 1.64 -10.52 5.74
N ALA A 47 1.52 -11.38 4.73
CA ALA A 47 1.85 -12.81 4.85
C ALA A 47 3.35 -13.04 5.08
N ASN A 48 4.19 -12.07 4.70
CA ASN A 48 5.64 -12.09 4.93
C ASN A 48 6.03 -10.92 5.84
N ASP A 49 6.47 -11.25 7.05
CA ASP A 49 6.86 -10.31 8.11
C ASP A 49 8.32 -9.82 7.96
N ARG A 50 9.05 -10.28 6.95
CA ARG A 50 10.44 -9.87 6.71
C ARG A 50 10.50 -8.40 6.33
N VAL A 51 10.93 -7.58 7.28
CA VAL A 51 11.26 -6.18 7.04
C VAL A 51 12.56 -6.11 6.22
N PRO A 52 12.56 -5.44 5.05
CA PRO A 52 13.78 -5.20 4.30
C PRO A 52 14.79 -4.45 5.19
N ARG A 53 15.93 -5.09 5.47
CA ARG A 53 17.00 -4.48 6.29
C ARG A 53 17.89 -3.51 5.51
N LYS A 54 17.75 -3.50 4.18
CA LYS A 54 18.51 -2.62 3.29
C LYS A 54 17.78 -1.28 3.16
N PRO A 55 18.52 -0.16 3.02
CA PRO A 55 17.93 1.13 2.66
C PRO A 55 17.01 1.00 1.45
N ARG A 56 15.95 1.81 1.38
CA ARG A 56 14.99 1.78 0.25
C ARG A 56 15.65 2.05 -1.12
N SER A 57 16.80 2.72 -1.14
CA SER A 57 17.63 2.91 -2.34
C SER A 57 18.19 1.60 -2.89
N ASP A 58 18.41 0.61 -2.01
CA ASP A 58 19.15 -0.62 -2.29
C ASP A 58 18.21 -1.83 -2.39
N VAL A 59 16.94 -1.64 -2.04
CA VAL A 59 15.86 -2.61 -2.28
C VAL A 59 15.38 -2.42 -3.70
N ALA A 60 15.39 -3.48 -4.50
CA ALA A 60 14.78 -3.47 -5.82
C ALA A 60 13.38 -2.88 -5.69
N LYS A 61 13.12 -1.79 -6.42
CA LYS A 61 11.78 -1.20 -6.46
C LYS A 61 10.84 -2.31 -6.88
N ASP A 62 9.72 -2.43 -6.15
CA ASP A 62 8.63 -3.31 -6.56
C ASP A 62 8.40 -3.06 -8.06
N PRO A 63 8.38 -4.11 -8.91
CA PRO A 63 7.97 -3.91 -10.29
C PRO A 63 6.74 -3.04 -10.27
N LYS A 64 6.81 -1.87 -10.93
CA LYS A 64 5.76 -0.84 -10.95
C LYS A 64 4.53 -1.32 -11.72
N CYS A 65 4.10 -2.55 -11.51
CA CYS A 65 2.97 -3.17 -12.13
C CYS A 65 1.71 -2.52 -11.56
N GLY A 66 1.03 -1.72 -12.39
CA GLY A 66 -0.22 -1.05 -12.01
C GLY A 66 -0.07 0.27 -11.24
N THR A 67 1.07 0.96 -11.28
CA THR A 67 1.18 2.33 -10.74
C THR A 67 1.00 3.40 -11.83
N ILE A 68 0.28 4.47 -11.50
CA ILE A 68 -0.17 5.54 -12.41
C ILE A 68 1.00 6.23 -13.16
N GLU A 69 2.20 6.22 -12.58
CA GLU A 69 3.35 6.96 -13.09
C GLU A 69 4.12 6.24 -14.21
N ASN A 70 3.98 4.91 -14.36
CA ASN A 70 4.70 4.15 -15.37
C ASN A 70 3.74 3.18 -16.06
N GLY A 71 3.23 3.58 -17.23
CA GLY A 71 2.53 2.69 -18.13
C GLY A 71 3.40 1.51 -18.53
N GLU A 72 2.75 0.35 -18.61
CA GLU A 72 3.19 -0.92 -19.19
C GLU A 72 4.24 -1.72 -18.39
N CYS A 73 3.77 -2.80 -17.78
CA CYS A 73 4.57 -4.00 -17.52
C CYS A 73 4.06 -5.07 -18.50
N TYR A 74 4.94 -5.54 -19.38
CA TYR A 74 4.68 -6.65 -20.31
C TYR A 74 4.34 -7.95 -19.57
#